data_AF-A0A1E4ZIB5-F1
#
_entry.id   AF-A0A1E4ZIB5-F1
#
_cell.length_a   1.000
_cell.length_b   1.000
_cell.length_c   1.000
_cell.angle_alpha   90.00
_cell.angle_beta   90.00
_cell.angle_gamma   90.00
#
_symmetry.space_group_name_H-M   'P 1'
#
loop_
_entity.id
_entity.type
_entity.pdbx_description
1 polymer ?
#
loop_
_entity_poly.entity_id
_entity_poly.type
_entity_poly.pdbx_seq_one_letter_code
_entity_poly.pdbx_strand_id
1 'polypeptide(L)'
;MSKAKTVFIIAGEVSGDIYAAELIKKMKSEGKALRVLGFGGPKMEESGCEILHNMMPLATIGFTGVLKKPFVFFQLLAKLKFLLRDHKPDAVIFVDYGGFNLRAAKVAKTEGLKTIYYISPKIWAWNEARIFQIKRWVDKVLLIFPFEEDFYKKRNYHQVVYVGNPLLDREDFSNVPLRSFPPVSKQIGLLPGSRAKEIERHLPEMLKSISSFPEEYEFVVSAANDMCKDQIERIMAKQKVFLKVQMSATDIMKESAAVIVASGTASLECACIGVPMIVIYKTSWINFFIAKILVNIKYVCLVNILSKKAVVPEFLQHRAKAGIIARATLRILRDQKIYDRVVKDMDEVKSQLKGGGVSQRAAEEILREI
;
A
#
# COMPACT_ATOMS: atom_id res chain seq x y z
N MET A 1 25.18 -23.65 -22.78
CA MET A 1 24.78 -22.46 -22.00
C MET A 1 23.27 -22.27 -22.16
N SER A 2 22.50 -22.22 -21.07
CA SER A 2 21.06 -21.97 -21.16
C SER A 2 20.82 -20.58 -21.76
N LYS A 3 19.89 -20.46 -22.71
CA LYS A 3 19.48 -19.17 -23.29
C LYS A 3 19.07 -18.21 -22.17
N ALA A 4 19.58 -16.98 -22.20
CA ALA A 4 19.23 -15.97 -21.21
C ALA A 4 17.71 -15.72 -21.22
N LYS A 5 17.10 -15.78 -20.04
CA LYS A 5 15.66 -15.54 -19.88
C LYS A 5 15.38 -14.05 -19.89
N THR A 6 14.24 -13.65 -20.45
CA THR A 6 13.80 -12.25 -20.47
C THR A 6 12.49 -12.12 -19.72
N VAL A 7 12.41 -11.20 -18.76
CA VAL A 7 11.16 -10.88 -18.07
C VAL A 7 10.78 -9.43 -18.27
N PHE A 8 9.47 -9.17 -18.30
CA PHE A 8 8.92 -7.81 -18.38
C PHE A 8 8.19 -7.48 -17.07
N ILE A 9 8.62 -6.45 -16.35
CA ILE A 9 8.04 -6.07 -15.05
C ILE A 9 7.26 -4.75 -15.18
N ILE A 10 6.08 -4.69 -14.55
CA ILE A 10 5.23 -3.49 -14.54
C ILE A 10 4.92 -3.07 -13.10
N ALA A 11 5.45 -1.92 -12.69
CA ALA A 11 5.15 -1.25 -11.44
C ALA A 11 4.63 0.17 -11.70
N GLY A 12 3.44 0.49 -11.17
CA GLY A 12 2.75 1.75 -11.45
C GLY A 12 2.73 2.76 -10.30
N GLU A 13 3.30 2.42 -9.15
CA GLU A 13 3.34 3.27 -7.94
C GLU A 13 4.73 3.17 -7.29
N VAL A 14 5.08 4.15 -6.44
CA VAL A 14 6.38 4.23 -5.76
C VAL A 14 6.66 2.98 -4.92
N SER A 15 5.67 2.49 -4.18
CA SER A 15 5.81 1.25 -3.41
C SER A 15 6.04 0.03 -4.31
N GLY A 16 5.33 -0.03 -5.44
CA GLY A 16 5.51 -1.09 -6.43
C GLY A 16 6.91 -1.08 -7.05
N ASP A 17 7.47 0.11 -7.32
CA ASP A 17 8.84 0.27 -7.85
C ASP A 17 9.88 -0.28 -6.86
N ILE A 18 9.71 0.01 -5.56
CA ILE A 18 10.57 -0.53 -4.50
C ILE A 18 10.46 -2.06 -4.42
N TYR A 19 9.24 -2.61 -4.41
CA TYR A 19 9.05 -4.06 -4.34
C TYR A 19 9.56 -4.79 -5.59
N ALA A 20 9.40 -4.19 -6.77
CA ALA A 20 9.93 -4.71 -8.02
C ALA A 20 11.46 -4.67 -8.05
N ALA A 21 12.07 -3.59 -7.56
CA ALA A 21 13.52 -3.46 -7.43
C ALA A 21 14.13 -4.60 -6.58
N GLU A 22 13.56 -4.83 -5.40
CA GLU A 22 14.02 -5.93 -4.53
C GLU A 22 13.81 -7.30 -5.17
N LEU A 23 12.68 -7.52 -5.85
CA LEU A 23 12.44 -8.74 -6.62
C LEU A 23 13.52 -8.93 -7.70
N ILE A 24 13.85 -7.89 -8.47
CA ILE A 24 14.86 -7.96 -9.54
C ILE A 24 16.23 -8.35 -8.97
N LYS A 25 16.64 -7.72 -7.85
CA LYS A 25 17.91 -8.04 -7.19
C LYS A 25 17.96 -9.53 -6.80
N LYS A 26 16.89 -10.06 -6.21
CA LYS A 26 16.82 -11.48 -5.82
C LYS A 26 16.79 -12.42 -7.02
N MET A 27 16.04 -12.10 -8.07
CA MET A 27 16.03 -12.91 -9.29
C MET A 27 17.40 -12.99 -9.97
N LYS A 28 18.17 -11.89 -9.95
CA LYS A 28 19.53 -11.86 -10.52
C LYS A 28 20.56 -12.56 -9.64
N SER A 29 20.40 -12.58 -8.32
CA SER A 29 21.33 -13.27 -7.42
C SER A 29 21.29 -14.80 -7.54
N GLU A 30 20.25 -15.37 -8.15
CA GLU A 30 20.13 -16.81 -8.41
C GLU A 30 21.05 -17.35 -9.52
N GLY A 31 21.97 -16.53 -10.04
CA GLY A 31 23.03 -16.97 -10.97
C GLY A 31 22.58 -17.30 -12.39
N LYS A 32 21.30 -17.10 -12.73
CA LYS A 32 20.77 -17.28 -14.09
C LYS A 32 20.97 -16.00 -14.91
N ALA A 33 21.39 -16.13 -16.17
CA ALA A 33 21.41 -15.02 -17.11
C ALA A 33 19.97 -14.51 -17.34
N LEU A 34 19.66 -13.33 -16.81
CA LEU A 34 18.32 -12.74 -16.80
C LEU A 34 18.36 -11.30 -17.33
N ARG A 35 17.65 -11.05 -18.44
CA ARG A 35 17.35 -9.71 -18.94
C ARG A 35 16.03 -9.24 -18.34
N VAL A 36 16.01 -8.02 -17.81
CA VAL A 36 14.82 -7.43 -17.19
C VAL A 36 14.47 -6.16 -17.94
N LEU A 37 13.26 -6.14 -18.50
CA LEU A 37 12.64 -4.99 -19.16
C LEU A 37 11.45 -4.53 -18.33
N GLY A 38 11.01 -3.27 -18.45
CA GLY A 38 9.81 -2.91 -17.72
C GLY A 38 9.27 -1.51 -17.87
N PHE A 39 8.09 -1.34 -17.31
CA PHE A 39 7.48 -0.05 -17.00
C PHE A 39 7.59 0.15 -15.49
N GLY A 40 8.30 1.19 -15.07
CA GLY A 40 8.68 1.32 -13.66
C GLY A 40 9.24 2.69 -13.33
N GLY A 41 9.98 2.78 -12.24
CA GLY A 41 10.65 3.98 -11.78
C GLY A 41 12.15 3.78 -11.57
N PRO A 42 12.80 4.76 -10.91
CA PRO A 42 14.24 4.76 -10.68
C PRO A 42 14.74 3.55 -9.90
N LYS A 43 13.97 2.99 -8.95
CA LYS A 43 14.46 1.86 -8.14
C LYS A 43 14.57 0.57 -8.94
N MET A 44 13.65 0.33 -9.87
CA MET A 44 13.79 -0.75 -10.83
C MET A 44 15.00 -0.55 -11.75
N GLU A 45 15.23 0.68 -12.22
CA GLU A 45 16.40 1.01 -13.06
C GLU A 45 17.73 0.77 -12.33
N GLU A 46 17.86 1.25 -11.09
CA GLU A 46 19.02 1.02 -10.21
C GLU A 46 19.29 -0.48 -9.99
N SER A 47 18.24 -1.31 -10.04
CA SER A 47 18.34 -2.78 -9.90
C SER A 47 18.68 -3.48 -11.24
N GLY A 48 18.91 -2.69 -12.29
CA GLY A 48 19.25 -3.12 -13.64
C GLY A 48 18.07 -3.61 -14.46
N CYS A 49 16.88 -3.02 -14.27
CA CYS A 49 15.79 -3.09 -15.24
C CYS A 49 16.00 -2.05 -16.34
N GLU A 50 15.88 -2.45 -17.60
CA GLU A 50 15.79 -1.52 -18.71
C GLU A 50 14.38 -0.88 -18.71
N ILE A 51 14.29 0.40 -18.33
CA ILE A 51 13.01 1.10 -18.23
C ILE A 51 12.56 1.60 -19.62
N LEU A 52 11.57 0.92 -20.19
CA LEU A 52 10.98 1.26 -21.49
C LEU A 52 9.87 2.32 -21.38
N HIS A 53 9.38 2.56 -20.16
CA HIS A 53 8.47 3.67 -19.84
C HIS A 53 8.51 4.00 -18.35
N ASN A 54 8.70 5.29 -18.02
CA ASN A 54 8.67 5.77 -16.64
C ASN A 54 7.21 5.97 -16.17
N MET A 55 6.81 5.23 -15.14
CA MET A 55 5.46 5.26 -14.58
C MET A 55 5.28 6.30 -13.46
N MET A 56 6.36 6.90 -12.94
CA MET A 56 6.31 7.81 -11.79
C MET A 56 5.45 9.06 -12.03
N PRO A 57 5.50 9.72 -13.22
CA PRO A 57 4.63 10.86 -13.51
C PRO A 57 3.13 10.50 -13.58
N LEU A 58 2.80 9.22 -13.81
CA LEU A 58 1.41 8.74 -13.81
C LEU A 58 0.95 8.35 -12.40
N ALA A 59 1.87 7.90 -11.54
CA ALA A 59 1.61 7.54 -10.14
C ALA A 59 1.16 8.75 -9.28
N THR A 60 1.74 9.92 -9.52
CA THR A 60 1.43 11.17 -8.79
C THR A 60 -0.02 11.63 -8.97
N ILE A 61 -0.67 11.24 -10.07
CA ILE A 61 -2.03 11.68 -10.42
C ILE A 61 -3.09 10.79 -9.72
N GLY A 62 -2.68 9.63 -9.19
CA GLY A 62 -3.55 8.66 -8.54
C GLY A 62 -4.61 8.05 -9.48
N PHE A 63 -5.25 6.97 -9.01
CA PHE A 63 -6.27 6.23 -9.77
C PHE A 63 -7.39 7.11 -10.38
N THR A 64 -7.70 8.27 -9.75
CA THR A 64 -8.74 9.19 -10.22
C THR A 64 -8.30 10.10 -11.38
N GLY A 65 -7.02 10.38 -11.55
CA GLY A 65 -6.57 11.22 -12.65
C GLY A 65 -6.21 10.44 -13.92
N VAL A 66 -5.96 9.13 -13.80
CA VAL A 66 -5.92 8.21 -14.94
C VAL A 66 -7.28 8.17 -15.67
N LEU A 67 -8.39 8.25 -14.93
CA LEU A 67 -9.74 8.38 -15.48
C LEU A 67 -9.98 9.72 -16.21
N LYS A 68 -9.18 10.76 -15.93
CA LYS A 68 -9.25 12.05 -16.66
C LYS A 68 -8.42 12.05 -17.94
N LYS A 69 -7.59 11.02 -18.16
CA LYS A 69 -6.80 10.85 -19.40
C LYS A 69 -6.94 9.42 -19.94
N PRO A 70 -8.18 8.98 -20.29
CA PRO A 70 -8.39 7.63 -20.82
C PRO A 70 -7.57 7.39 -22.08
N PHE A 71 -7.33 8.42 -22.89
CA PHE A 71 -6.48 8.34 -24.06
C PHE A 71 -5.03 7.91 -23.74
N VAL A 72 -4.40 8.54 -22.74
CA VAL A 72 -3.05 8.19 -22.29
C VAL A 72 -3.00 6.74 -21.80
N PHE A 73 -4.06 6.31 -21.09
CA PHE A 73 -4.16 4.93 -20.63
C PHE A 73 -4.20 3.92 -21.79
N PHE A 74 -4.99 4.18 -22.84
CA PHE A 74 -5.05 3.33 -24.03
C PHE A 74 -3.75 3.36 -24.83
N GLN A 75 -3.12 4.52 -24.99
CA GLN A 75 -1.80 4.65 -25.62
C GLN A 75 -0.75 3.81 -24.90
N LEU A 76 -0.76 3.80 -23.56
CA LEU A 76 0.17 3.01 -22.77
C LEU A 76 -0.05 1.50 -22.96
N LEU A 77 -1.31 1.04 -23.03
CA LEU A 77 -1.61 -0.37 -23.35
C LEU A 77 -1.19 -0.74 -24.77
N ALA A 78 -1.38 0.15 -25.74
CA ALA A 78 -0.93 -0.06 -27.12
C ALA A 78 0.61 -0.15 -27.20
N LYS A 79 1.32 0.75 -26.50
CA LYS A 79 2.78 0.71 -26.38
C LYS A 79 3.25 -0.59 -25.72
N LEU A 80 2.61 -1.01 -24.63
CA LEU A 80 2.90 -2.29 -23.98
C LEU A 80 2.77 -3.45 -24.95
N LYS A 81 1.64 -3.52 -25.68
CA LYS A 81 1.40 -4.58 -26.66
C LYS A 81 2.50 -4.66 -27.71
N PHE A 82 2.93 -3.51 -28.25
CA PHE A 82 4.03 -3.43 -29.21
C PHE A 82 5.34 -3.98 -28.62
N LEU A 83 5.73 -3.51 -27.44
CA LEU A 83 6.98 -3.94 -26.79
C LEU A 83 6.98 -5.42 -26.41
N LEU A 84 5.85 -5.96 -25.97
CA LEU A 84 5.71 -7.38 -25.65
C LEU A 84 5.88 -8.26 -26.91
N ARG A 85 5.42 -7.80 -28.08
CA ARG A 85 5.62 -8.50 -29.36
C ARG A 85 7.04 -8.42 -29.88
N ASP A 86 7.68 -7.26 -29.69
CA ASP A 86 9.04 -7.01 -30.16
C ASP A 86 10.06 -7.82 -29.34
N HIS A 87 9.98 -7.73 -28.00
CA HIS A 87 10.95 -8.36 -27.11
C HIS A 87 10.64 -9.82 -26.77
N LYS A 88 9.37 -10.25 -26.88
CA LYS A 88 8.90 -11.62 -26.58
C LYS A 88 9.44 -12.17 -25.25
N PRO A 89 9.14 -11.50 -24.11
CA PRO A 89 9.64 -11.96 -22.81
C PRO A 89 9.05 -13.34 -22.45
N ASP A 90 9.80 -14.14 -21.69
CA ASP A 90 9.33 -15.44 -21.17
C ASP A 90 8.15 -15.28 -20.20
N ALA A 91 8.10 -14.17 -19.44
CA ALA A 91 6.97 -13.81 -18.60
C ALA A 91 6.79 -12.30 -18.42
N VAL A 92 5.56 -11.90 -18.09
CA VAL A 92 5.20 -10.57 -17.65
C VAL A 92 4.79 -10.61 -16.17
N ILE A 93 5.47 -9.80 -15.36
CA ILE A 93 5.29 -9.73 -13.91
C ILE A 93 4.62 -8.40 -13.56
N PHE A 94 3.44 -8.47 -12.99
CA PHE A 94 2.67 -7.30 -12.55
C PHE A 94 2.89 -7.10 -11.05
N VAL A 95 3.40 -5.94 -10.65
CA VAL A 95 3.67 -5.62 -9.24
C VAL A 95 2.65 -4.59 -8.75
N ASP A 96 1.76 -5.03 -7.86
CA ASP A 96 0.68 -4.22 -7.28
C ASP A 96 -0.21 -3.58 -8.38
N TYR A 97 -0.69 -2.36 -8.15
CA TYR A 97 -1.33 -1.46 -9.10
C TYR A 97 -2.46 -2.06 -9.96
N GLY A 98 -3.46 -2.62 -9.28
CA GLY A 98 -4.65 -3.25 -9.89
C GLY A 98 -5.49 -2.37 -10.82
N GLY A 99 -5.20 -1.07 -10.93
CA GLY A 99 -5.89 -0.18 -11.85
C GLY A 99 -5.50 -0.36 -13.32
N PHE A 100 -4.20 -0.54 -13.58
CA PHE A 100 -3.65 -0.76 -14.91
C PHE A 100 -3.33 -2.24 -15.14
N ASN A 101 -2.72 -2.89 -14.15
CA ASN A 101 -2.08 -4.19 -14.32
C ASN A 101 -3.05 -5.33 -14.70
N LEU A 102 -4.33 -5.30 -14.30
CA LEU A 102 -5.30 -6.30 -14.77
C LEU A 102 -5.60 -6.19 -16.27
N ARG A 103 -5.58 -4.97 -16.82
CA ARG A 103 -5.76 -4.76 -18.27
C ARG A 103 -4.46 -5.07 -19.03
N ALA A 104 -3.31 -4.77 -18.45
CA ALA A 104 -2.02 -5.18 -18.96
C ALA A 104 -1.88 -6.72 -18.99
N ALA A 105 -2.37 -7.42 -17.96
CA ALA A 105 -2.44 -8.88 -17.90
C ALA A 105 -3.27 -9.47 -19.03
N LYS A 106 -4.43 -8.87 -19.33
CA LYS A 106 -5.22 -9.24 -20.51
C LYS A 106 -4.39 -9.13 -21.80
N VAL A 107 -3.68 -8.01 -21.99
CA VAL A 107 -2.83 -7.80 -23.18
C VAL A 107 -1.74 -8.87 -23.25
N ALA A 108 -0.96 -9.07 -22.19
CA ALA A 108 0.11 -10.06 -22.16
C ALA A 108 -0.42 -11.49 -22.41
N LYS A 109 -1.53 -11.86 -21.77
CA LYS A 109 -2.14 -13.18 -21.95
C LYS A 109 -2.65 -13.40 -23.37
N THR A 110 -3.21 -12.38 -24.01
CA THR A 110 -3.65 -12.46 -25.41
C THR A 110 -2.50 -12.57 -26.40
N GLU A 111 -1.29 -12.16 -26.02
CA GLU A 111 -0.06 -12.36 -26.78
C GLU A 111 0.61 -13.72 -26.47
N GLY A 112 -0.06 -14.60 -25.72
CA GLY A 112 0.43 -15.95 -25.39
C GLY A 112 1.53 -15.97 -24.32
N LEU A 113 1.76 -14.87 -23.62
CA LEU A 113 2.82 -14.75 -22.62
C LEU A 113 2.37 -15.30 -21.26
N LYS A 114 3.33 -15.83 -20.49
CA LYS A 114 3.12 -16.20 -19.09
C LYS A 114 2.89 -14.93 -18.25
N THR A 115 1.89 -14.98 -17.39
CA THR A 115 1.43 -13.81 -16.62
C THR A 115 1.47 -14.10 -15.12
N ILE A 116 2.30 -13.35 -14.38
CA ILE A 116 2.48 -13.54 -12.94
C ILE A 116 2.14 -12.23 -12.24
N TYR A 117 1.33 -12.30 -11.19
CA TYR A 117 0.91 -11.12 -10.45
C TYR A 117 1.49 -11.15 -9.03
N TYR A 118 2.47 -10.31 -8.78
CA TYR A 118 3.05 -10.12 -7.45
C TYR A 118 2.32 -8.99 -6.72
N ILE A 119 1.85 -9.26 -5.50
CA ILE A 119 1.05 -8.33 -4.71
C ILE A 119 -0.29 -8.06 -5.42
N SER A 120 -1.17 -9.06 -5.41
CA SER A 120 -2.46 -8.95 -6.09
C SER A 120 -3.31 -7.79 -5.55
N PRO A 121 -4.23 -7.22 -6.36
CA PRO A 121 -5.16 -6.23 -5.85
C PRO A 121 -5.99 -6.86 -4.73
N LYS A 122 -6.24 -6.09 -3.67
CA LYS A 122 -7.03 -6.51 -2.48
C LYS A 122 -8.52 -6.67 -2.84
N ILE A 123 -8.85 -7.59 -3.76
CA ILE A 123 -10.20 -7.74 -4.35
C ILE A 123 -11.24 -8.16 -3.33
N TRP A 124 -10.81 -8.86 -2.27
CA TRP A 124 -11.60 -9.21 -1.09
C TRP A 124 -12.10 -7.98 -0.31
N ALA A 125 -11.44 -6.83 -0.45
CA ALA A 125 -11.79 -5.62 0.29
C ALA A 125 -12.78 -4.71 -0.44
N TRP A 126 -12.98 -4.84 -1.75
CA TRP A 126 -13.82 -3.86 -2.48
C TRP A 126 -14.35 -4.27 -3.86
N ASN A 127 -13.89 -5.37 -4.47
CA ASN A 127 -14.33 -5.77 -5.81
C ASN A 127 -14.04 -7.25 -6.10
N GLU A 128 -14.78 -8.14 -5.45
CA GLU A 128 -14.59 -9.58 -5.61
C GLU A 128 -14.80 -10.05 -7.06
N ALA A 129 -15.63 -9.35 -7.85
CA ALA A 129 -15.86 -9.67 -9.26
C ALA A 129 -14.58 -9.63 -10.12
N ARG A 130 -13.52 -8.94 -9.68
CA ARG A 130 -12.21 -9.00 -10.35
C ARG A 130 -11.57 -10.38 -10.32
N ILE A 131 -12.04 -11.31 -9.48
CA ILE A 131 -11.58 -12.71 -9.50
C ILE A 131 -11.74 -13.34 -10.89
N PHE A 132 -12.80 -13.01 -11.63
CA PHE A 132 -13.02 -13.53 -12.98
C PHE A 132 -11.96 -13.05 -13.97
N GLN A 133 -11.48 -11.81 -13.81
CA GLN A 133 -10.39 -11.28 -14.63
C GLN A 133 -9.07 -11.94 -14.26
N ILE A 134 -8.78 -12.10 -12.96
CA ILE A 134 -7.55 -12.76 -12.50
C ILE A 134 -7.49 -14.19 -13.03
N LYS A 135 -8.56 -14.98 -12.83
CA LYS A 135 -8.65 -16.36 -13.34
C LYS A 135 -8.40 -16.47 -14.85
N ARG A 136 -8.83 -15.47 -15.61
CA ARG A 136 -8.76 -15.49 -17.08
C ARG A 136 -7.41 -15.01 -17.61
N TRP A 137 -6.77 -14.07 -16.92
CA TRP A 137 -5.63 -13.31 -17.46
C TRP A 137 -4.34 -13.46 -16.67
N VAL A 138 -4.35 -14.18 -15.55
CA VAL A 138 -3.19 -14.34 -14.67
C VAL A 138 -2.95 -15.84 -14.46
N ASP A 139 -1.74 -16.29 -14.75
CA ASP A 139 -1.33 -17.69 -14.59
C ASP A 139 -0.97 -18.02 -13.15
N LYS A 140 -0.37 -17.07 -12.42
CA LYS A 140 0.03 -17.26 -11.02
C LYS A 140 -0.07 -15.96 -10.22
N VAL A 141 -0.52 -16.05 -8.98
CA VAL A 141 -0.64 -14.90 -8.08
C VAL A 141 0.21 -15.12 -6.83
N LEU A 142 1.09 -14.18 -6.54
CA LEU A 142 1.90 -14.17 -5.32
C LEU A 142 1.27 -13.20 -4.32
N LEU A 143 0.82 -13.75 -3.19
CA LEU A 143 0.00 -13.11 -2.18
C LEU A 143 0.82 -12.62 -1.00
N ILE A 144 0.35 -11.56 -0.35
CA ILE A 144 1.07 -10.90 0.75
C ILE A 144 0.32 -10.94 2.08
N PHE A 145 -0.90 -11.46 2.11
CA PHE A 145 -1.62 -11.77 3.35
C PHE A 145 -1.99 -13.25 3.43
N PRO A 146 -1.87 -13.86 4.63
CA PRO A 146 -2.04 -15.31 4.79
C PRO A 146 -3.45 -15.80 4.44
N PHE A 147 -4.48 -15.00 4.73
CA PHE A 147 -5.87 -15.37 4.46
C PHE A 147 -6.25 -15.32 2.97
N GLU A 148 -5.42 -14.70 2.11
CA GLU A 148 -5.76 -14.55 0.70
C GLU A 148 -5.77 -15.89 -0.02
N GLU A 149 -4.90 -16.84 0.35
CA GLU A 149 -4.89 -18.17 -0.28
C GLU A 149 -6.25 -18.86 -0.17
N ASP A 150 -6.83 -18.88 1.02
CA ASP A 150 -8.16 -19.45 1.25
C ASP A 150 -9.24 -18.68 0.49
N PHE A 151 -9.12 -17.35 0.39
CA PHE A 151 -10.05 -16.52 -0.37
C PHE A 151 -10.07 -16.91 -1.86
N TYR A 152 -8.89 -17.14 -2.47
CA TYR A 152 -8.77 -17.56 -3.86
C TYR A 152 -9.18 -19.03 -4.07
N LYS A 153 -8.76 -19.93 -3.18
CA LYS A 153 -9.10 -21.37 -3.23
C LYS A 153 -10.61 -21.61 -3.14
N LYS A 154 -11.32 -20.92 -2.24
CA LYS A 154 -12.80 -20.98 -2.13
C LYS A 154 -13.52 -20.53 -3.40
N ARG A 155 -12.83 -19.78 -4.25
CA ARG A 155 -13.34 -19.33 -5.55
C ARG A 155 -12.80 -20.20 -6.67
N ASN A 156 -12.28 -21.40 -6.43
CA ASN A 156 -11.74 -22.30 -7.45
C ASN A 156 -10.61 -21.68 -8.27
N TYR A 157 -9.67 -21.00 -7.62
CA TYR A 157 -8.40 -20.56 -8.22
C TYR A 157 -7.24 -20.97 -7.32
N HIS A 158 -6.46 -21.95 -7.77
CA HIS A 158 -5.43 -22.61 -6.95
C HIS A 158 -4.01 -22.18 -7.31
N GLN A 159 -3.83 -21.39 -8.36
CA GLN A 159 -2.52 -20.87 -8.79
C GLN A 159 -2.11 -19.65 -7.97
N VAL A 160 -2.14 -19.81 -6.65
CA VAL A 160 -1.82 -18.77 -5.68
C VAL A 160 -0.80 -19.28 -4.68
N VAL A 161 0.13 -18.42 -4.28
CA VAL A 161 1.14 -18.74 -3.27
C VAL A 161 1.30 -17.56 -2.32
N TYR A 162 1.18 -17.80 -1.02
CA TYR A 162 1.52 -16.81 0.01
C TYR A 162 3.05 -16.71 0.18
N VAL A 163 3.62 -15.57 -0.23
CA VAL A 163 5.08 -15.33 -0.16
C VAL A 163 5.49 -14.51 1.07
N GLY A 164 4.53 -13.95 1.80
CA GLY A 164 4.78 -13.05 2.93
C GLY A 164 4.57 -11.58 2.59
N ASN A 165 4.71 -10.70 3.58
CA ASN A 165 4.46 -9.28 3.40
C ASN A 165 5.79 -8.50 3.27
N PRO A 166 6.07 -7.88 2.11
CA PRO A 166 7.37 -7.24 1.86
C PRO A 166 7.63 -6.03 2.76
N LEU A 167 6.61 -5.52 3.46
CA LEU A 167 6.78 -4.50 4.48
C LEU A 167 7.75 -4.92 5.58
N LEU A 168 7.73 -6.20 5.98
CA LEU A 168 8.60 -6.71 7.05
C LEU A 168 10.05 -6.96 6.63
N ASP A 169 10.34 -6.91 5.33
CA ASP A 169 11.71 -7.03 4.81
C ASP A 169 12.45 -5.69 4.80
N ARG A 170 11.73 -4.58 5.03
CA ARG A 170 12.32 -3.26 5.15
C ARG A 170 12.90 -3.06 6.54
N GLU A 171 14.11 -2.54 6.61
CA GLU A 171 14.84 -2.26 7.87
C GLU A 171 14.06 -1.37 8.83
N ASP A 172 13.26 -0.43 8.30
CA ASP A 172 12.39 0.44 9.09
C ASP A 172 11.39 -0.30 10.00
N PHE A 173 11.01 -1.51 9.62
CA PHE A 173 9.92 -2.29 10.22
C PHE A 173 10.39 -3.62 10.79
N SER A 174 11.59 -4.07 10.41
CA SER A 174 12.21 -5.25 10.99
C SER A 174 12.77 -4.91 12.37
N ASN A 175 12.64 -5.84 13.32
CA ASN A 175 13.23 -5.74 14.66
C ASN A 175 12.88 -4.48 15.48
N VAL A 176 11.76 -3.81 15.18
CA VAL A 176 11.28 -2.68 16.01
C VAL A 176 10.82 -3.19 17.39
N PRO A 177 11.39 -2.69 18.50
CA PRO A 177 10.99 -3.09 19.84
C PRO A 177 9.57 -2.64 20.16
N LEU A 178 8.92 -3.37 21.07
CA LEU A 178 7.60 -2.96 21.57
C LEU A 178 7.71 -1.63 22.32
N ARG A 179 6.72 -0.77 22.09
CA ARG A 179 6.64 0.51 22.79
C ARG A 179 6.14 0.32 24.21
N SER A 180 6.74 1.06 25.14
CA SER A 180 6.34 1.12 26.54
C SER A 180 5.49 2.37 26.82
N PHE A 181 4.68 2.29 27.87
CA PHE A 181 4.03 3.45 28.47
C PHE A 181 4.86 3.99 29.66
N PRO A 182 4.82 5.30 29.94
CA PRO A 182 4.23 6.33 29.08
C PRO A 182 5.07 6.52 27.81
N PRO A 183 4.46 6.95 26.69
CA PRO A 183 5.22 7.34 25.51
C PRO A 183 6.25 8.40 25.87
N VAL A 184 7.48 8.22 25.42
CA VAL A 184 8.58 9.18 25.66
C VAL A 184 8.33 10.50 24.93
N SER A 185 7.76 10.41 23.73
CA SER A 185 7.43 11.57 22.89
C SER A 185 6.05 12.15 23.24
N LYS A 186 5.88 13.45 22.98
CA LYS A 186 4.58 14.14 22.98
C LYS A 186 4.10 14.48 21.57
N GLN A 187 4.83 14.07 20.53
CA GLN A 187 4.47 14.32 19.15
C GLN A 187 3.29 13.44 18.70
N ILE A 188 2.33 14.00 17.98
CA ILE A 188 1.23 13.32 17.32
C ILE A 188 1.38 13.48 15.80
N GLY A 189 1.47 12.36 15.10
CA GLY A 189 1.62 12.32 13.65
C GLY A 189 0.27 12.43 12.94
N LEU A 190 0.18 13.28 11.92
CA LEU A 190 -0.99 13.41 11.05
C LEU A 190 -0.65 12.88 9.66
N LEU A 191 -1.27 11.76 9.28
CA LEU A 191 -1.06 11.10 7.98
C LEU A 191 -2.36 11.17 7.17
N PRO A 192 -2.62 12.28 6.46
CA PRO A 192 -3.92 12.54 5.82
C PRO A 192 -4.21 11.67 4.58
N GLY A 193 -3.21 10.94 4.09
CA GLY A 193 -3.29 10.08 2.91
C GLY A 193 -2.35 10.53 1.80
N SER A 194 -2.14 9.67 0.81
CA SER A 194 -1.22 9.92 -0.31
C SER A 194 -1.90 10.51 -1.55
N ARG A 195 -3.23 10.68 -1.49
CA ARG A 195 -4.04 11.14 -2.64
C ARG A 195 -4.70 12.47 -2.33
N ALA A 196 -4.76 13.34 -3.35
CA ALA A 196 -5.31 14.69 -3.20
C ALA A 196 -6.73 14.73 -2.58
N LYS A 197 -7.62 13.83 -2.99
CA LYS A 197 -8.98 13.75 -2.43
C LYS A 197 -9.04 13.23 -0.99
N GLU A 198 -8.08 12.39 -0.60
CA GLU A 198 -7.97 11.93 0.79
C GLU A 198 -7.51 13.10 1.65
N ILE A 199 -6.45 13.81 1.23
CA ILE A 199 -5.94 15.01 1.91
C ILE A 199 -7.04 16.05 2.10
N GLU A 200 -7.77 16.39 1.02
CA GLU A 200 -8.86 17.37 1.04
C GLU A 200 -9.98 17.02 2.04
N ARG A 201 -10.25 15.73 2.26
CA ARG A 201 -11.36 15.27 3.11
C ARG A 201 -10.95 14.97 4.54
N HIS A 202 -9.72 14.49 4.74
CA HIS A 202 -9.21 14.03 6.03
C HIS A 202 -8.54 15.16 6.81
N LEU A 203 -7.61 15.88 6.18
CA LEU A 203 -6.77 16.87 6.84
C LEU A 203 -7.59 17.95 7.58
N PRO A 204 -8.72 18.46 7.02
CA PRO A 204 -9.52 19.45 7.74
C PRO A 204 -10.03 19.01 9.11
N GLU A 205 -10.37 17.74 9.29
CA GLU A 205 -10.83 17.22 10.58
C GLU A 205 -9.66 16.84 11.50
N MET A 206 -8.53 16.44 10.94
CA MET A 206 -7.29 16.23 11.69
C MET A 206 -6.80 17.55 12.31
N LEU A 207 -6.71 18.63 11.53
CA LEU A 207 -6.27 19.94 12.00
C LEU A 207 -7.22 20.51 13.06
N LYS A 208 -8.54 20.44 12.84
CA LYS A 208 -9.54 20.85 13.84
C LYS A 208 -9.43 20.05 15.15
N SER A 209 -8.91 18.83 15.13
CA SER A 209 -8.78 18.02 16.35
C SER A 209 -7.72 18.57 17.31
N ILE A 210 -6.75 19.32 16.80
CA ILE A 210 -5.59 19.85 17.56
C ILE A 210 -6.04 20.71 18.74
N SER A 211 -7.06 21.56 18.56
CA SER A 211 -7.57 22.42 19.64
C SER A 211 -8.22 21.66 20.80
N SER A 212 -8.44 20.35 20.66
CA SER A 212 -8.96 19.49 21.73
C SER A 212 -7.87 18.75 22.51
N PHE A 213 -6.59 18.96 22.17
CA PHE A 213 -5.44 18.42 22.90
C PHE A 213 -4.86 19.46 23.86
N PRO A 214 -4.30 19.05 25.00
CA PRO A 214 -3.51 19.94 25.84
C PRO A 214 -2.26 20.47 25.13
N GLU A 215 -1.75 21.61 25.60
CA GLU A 215 -0.60 22.32 25.00
C GLU A 215 0.71 21.51 24.98
N GLU A 216 0.84 20.47 25.81
CA GLU A 216 2.03 19.61 25.84
C GLU A 216 2.22 18.76 24.57
N TYR A 217 1.19 18.59 23.73
CA TYR A 217 1.27 17.77 22.52
C TYR A 217 1.67 18.60 21.30
N GLU A 218 2.64 18.09 20.56
CA GLU A 218 3.12 18.69 19.31
C GLU A 218 2.57 17.93 18.10
N PHE A 219 2.38 18.61 16.96
CA PHE A 219 1.79 17.99 15.77
C PHE A 219 2.68 18.15 14.55
N VAL A 220 2.82 17.07 13.79
CA VAL A 220 3.57 17.02 12.53
C VAL A 220 2.72 16.33 11.48
N VAL A 221 2.75 16.84 10.24
CA VAL A 221 1.97 16.29 9.13
C VAL A 221 2.86 15.68 8.06
N SER A 222 2.49 14.51 7.55
CA SER A 222 3.21 13.84 6.47
C SER A 222 2.72 14.31 5.09
N ALA A 223 3.63 14.51 4.15
CA ALA A 223 3.33 14.66 2.73
C ALA A 223 3.99 13.54 1.91
N ALA A 224 3.24 12.91 1.00
CA ALA A 224 3.75 11.80 0.18
C ALA A 224 4.61 12.25 -1.02
N ASN A 225 4.47 13.51 -1.45
CA ASN A 225 5.21 14.15 -2.53
C ASN A 225 4.97 15.68 -2.48
N ASP A 226 5.70 16.44 -3.30
CA ASP A 226 5.64 17.90 -3.29
C ASP A 226 4.24 18.45 -3.61
N MET A 227 3.52 17.82 -4.55
CA MET A 227 2.14 18.21 -4.84
C MET A 227 1.21 18.03 -3.63
N CYS A 228 1.40 16.96 -2.85
CA CYS A 228 0.68 16.75 -1.60
C CYS A 228 1.07 17.80 -0.55
N LYS A 229 2.37 18.13 -0.44
CA LYS A 229 2.87 19.18 0.45
C LYS A 229 2.21 20.52 0.14
N ASP A 230 2.21 20.96 -1.11
CA ASP A 230 1.57 22.21 -1.54
C ASP A 230 0.07 22.24 -1.22
N GLN A 231 -0.60 21.09 -1.32
CA GLN A 231 -2.01 20.99 -0.97
C GLN A 231 -2.24 21.06 0.54
N ILE A 232 -1.40 20.38 1.32
CA ILE A 232 -1.43 20.39 2.79
C ILE A 232 -1.22 21.82 3.30
N GLU A 233 -0.22 22.53 2.79
CA GLU A 233 0.09 23.92 3.15
C GLU A 233 -1.08 24.87 2.83
N ARG A 234 -1.73 24.70 1.68
CA ARG A 234 -2.93 25.49 1.34
C ARG A 234 -4.10 25.23 2.28
N ILE A 235 -4.32 23.98 2.71
CA ILE A 235 -5.40 23.65 3.66
C ILE A 235 -5.08 24.21 5.05
N MET A 236 -3.82 24.09 5.48
CA MET A 236 -3.29 24.66 6.73
C MET A 236 -3.50 26.18 6.79
N ALA A 237 -3.11 26.90 5.73
CA ALA A 237 -3.31 28.35 5.62
C ALA A 237 -4.79 28.75 5.71
N LYS A 238 -5.69 28.01 5.05
CA LYS A 238 -7.15 28.25 5.13
C LYS A 238 -7.71 28.06 6.55
N GLN A 239 -7.14 27.15 7.34
CA GLN A 239 -7.56 26.91 8.72
C GLN A 239 -6.77 27.73 9.75
N LYS A 240 -5.77 28.51 9.31
CA LYS A 240 -4.87 29.27 10.19
C LYS A 240 -4.14 28.38 11.21
N VAL A 241 -3.74 27.18 10.78
CA VAL A 241 -2.94 26.23 11.57
C VAL A 241 -1.66 25.94 10.80
N PHE A 242 -0.50 26.16 11.41
CA PHE A 242 0.81 25.97 10.75
C PHE A 242 1.61 24.90 11.48
N LEU A 243 1.84 23.78 10.81
CA LEU A 243 2.58 22.63 11.35
C LEU A 243 3.82 22.36 10.51
N LYS A 244 4.80 21.68 11.10
CA LYS A 244 5.92 21.11 10.35
C LYS A 244 5.39 20.04 9.39
N VAL A 245 5.71 20.19 8.10
CA VAL A 245 5.45 19.17 7.08
C VAL A 245 6.72 18.35 6.87
N GLN A 246 6.63 17.03 7.01
CA GLN A 246 7.74 16.12 6.68
C GLN A 246 7.36 15.20 5.52
N MET A 247 8.36 14.86 4.71
CA MET A 247 8.18 13.98 3.54
C MET A 247 8.27 12.49 3.91
N SER A 248 8.76 12.17 5.11
CA SER A 248 8.91 10.81 5.60
C SER A 248 7.81 10.48 6.60
N ALA A 249 6.81 9.72 6.16
CA ALA A 249 5.76 9.22 7.05
C ALA A 249 6.33 8.24 8.10
N THR A 250 7.34 7.45 7.72
CA THR A 250 8.01 6.50 8.61
C THR A 250 8.69 7.19 9.79
N ASP A 251 9.38 8.31 9.55
CA ASP A 251 10.07 9.03 10.63
C ASP A 251 9.07 9.65 11.61
N ILE A 252 7.99 10.24 11.08
CA ILE A 252 6.86 10.69 11.92
C ILE A 252 6.33 9.53 12.77
N MET A 253 6.09 8.36 12.18
CA MET A 253 5.59 7.20 12.93
C MET A 253 6.57 6.76 14.05
N LYS A 254 7.88 6.75 13.78
CA LYS A 254 8.92 6.39 14.75
C LYS A 254 8.99 7.40 15.91
N GLU A 255 8.87 8.69 15.62
CA GLU A 255 9.00 9.76 16.61
C GLU A 255 7.70 10.09 17.37
N SER A 256 6.53 9.69 16.85
CA SER A 256 5.24 10.03 17.45
C SER A 256 4.81 9.11 18.61
N ALA A 257 4.11 9.69 19.58
CA ALA A 257 3.42 8.97 20.66
C ALA A 257 2.19 8.20 20.15
N ALA A 258 1.46 8.82 19.21
CA ALA A 258 0.36 8.22 18.47
C ALA A 258 0.24 8.86 17.08
N VAL A 259 -0.45 8.17 16.16
CA VAL A 259 -0.65 8.64 14.79
C VAL A 259 -2.13 8.66 14.43
N ILE A 260 -2.61 9.78 13.86
CA ILE A 260 -3.93 9.86 13.23
C ILE A 260 -3.74 9.62 11.74
N VAL A 261 -4.23 8.50 11.23
CA VAL A 261 -3.86 7.97 9.92
C VAL A 261 -5.07 7.71 9.04
N ALA A 262 -4.95 8.04 7.75
CA ALA A 262 -5.94 7.64 6.75
C ALA A 262 -5.93 6.11 6.57
N SER A 263 -7.09 5.50 6.35
CA SER A 263 -7.17 4.06 6.10
C SER A 263 -6.38 3.65 4.83
N GLY A 264 -5.41 2.75 5.00
CA GLY A 264 -4.51 2.30 3.93
C GLY A 264 -3.29 1.54 4.45
N THR A 265 -2.26 1.39 3.61
CA THR A 265 -0.99 0.72 3.97
C THR A 265 -0.31 1.36 5.19
N ALA A 266 -0.42 2.69 5.34
CA ALA A 266 0.12 3.42 6.48
C ALA A 266 -0.40 2.91 7.85
N SER A 267 -1.61 2.33 7.90
CA SER A 267 -2.11 1.70 9.13
C SER A 267 -1.34 0.42 9.50
N LEU A 268 -0.94 -0.36 8.50
CA LEU A 268 -0.10 -1.54 8.73
C LEU A 268 1.33 -1.15 9.09
N GLU A 269 1.86 -0.10 8.48
CA GLU A 269 3.15 0.50 8.83
C GLU A 269 3.19 0.95 10.29
N CYS A 270 2.13 1.62 10.77
CA CYS A 270 1.99 2.02 12.18
C CYS A 270 2.05 0.80 13.12
N ALA A 271 1.32 -0.28 12.80
CA ALA A 271 1.34 -1.50 13.60
C ALA A 271 2.71 -2.19 13.59
N CYS A 272 3.42 -2.21 12.46
CA CYS A 272 4.76 -2.77 12.38
C CYS A 272 5.80 -1.98 13.20
N ILE A 273 5.63 -0.65 13.29
CA ILE A 273 6.43 0.25 14.16
C ILE A 273 5.97 0.20 15.62
N GLY A 274 4.80 -0.39 15.89
CA GLY A 274 4.19 -0.47 17.21
C GLY A 274 3.65 0.87 17.72
N VAL A 275 3.51 1.90 16.86
CA VAL A 275 2.96 3.19 17.27
C VAL A 275 1.42 3.12 17.29
N PRO A 276 0.77 3.42 18.43
CA PRO A 276 -0.68 3.43 18.49
C PRO A 276 -1.28 4.40 17.49
N MET A 277 -2.40 4.02 16.88
CA MET A 277 -3.01 4.81 15.83
C MET A 277 -4.52 4.98 15.99
N ILE A 278 -5.03 6.06 15.40
CA ILE A 278 -6.45 6.31 15.16
C ILE A 278 -6.68 6.34 13.66
N VAL A 279 -7.53 5.45 13.16
CA VAL A 279 -7.81 5.36 11.73
C VAL A 279 -9.01 6.23 11.38
N ILE A 280 -8.85 7.08 10.37
CA ILE A 280 -9.95 7.85 9.80
C ILE A 280 -10.12 7.57 8.31
N TYR A 281 -11.35 7.65 7.82
CA TYR A 281 -11.59 7.59 6.39
C TYR A 281 -12.87 8.34 5.99
N LYS A 282 -12.75 9.22 5.00
CA LYS A 282 -13.85 9.99 4.42
C LYS A 282 -13.78 9.93 2.90
N THR A 283 -14.85 9.43 2.28
CA THR A 283 -15.01 9.39 0.83
C THR A 283 -16.34 10.02 0.39
N SER A 284 -16.64 10.13 -0.90
CA SER A 284 -17.94 10.66 -1.33
C SER A 284 -19.06 9.76 -0.82
N TRP A 285 -20.19 10.36 -0.46
CA TRP A 285 -21.35 9.64 0.09
C TRP A 285 -21.83 8.52 -0.84
N ILE A 286 -21.85 8.78 -2.15
CA ILE A 286 -22.18 7.79 -3.17
C ILE A 286 -21.20 6.61 -3.14
N ASN A 287 -19.88 6.88 -3.10
CA ASN A 287 -18.88 5.82 -3.04
C ASN A 287 -18.97 5.01 -1.76
N PHE A 288 -19.30 5.65 -0.64
CA PHE A 288 -19.44 4.97 0.65
C PHE A 288 -20.69 4.11 0.71
N PHE A 289 -21.81 4.58 0.15
CA PHE A 289 -23.04 3.81 0.10
C PHE A 289 -22.89 2.59 -0.81
N ILE A 290 -22.29 2.78 -1.99
CA ILE A 290 -21.94 1.69 -2.91
C ILE A 290 -20.96 0.71 -2.25
N ALA A 291 -19.91 1.21 -1.58
CA ALA A 291 -18.98 0.35 -0.87
C ALA A 291 -19.67 -0.42 0.27
N LYS A 292 -20.55 0.20 1.06
CA LYS A 292 -21.25 -0.47 2.15
C LYS A 292 -22.19 -1.58 1.65
N ILE A 293 -22.79 -1.41 0.47
CA ILE A 293 -23.68 -2.41 -0.14
C ILE A 293 -22.87 -3.53 -0.82
N LEU A 294 -21.80 -3.18 -1.53
CA LEU A 294 -21.00 -4.15 -2.30
C LEU A 294 -19.94 -4.88 -1.46
N VAL A 295 -19.58 -4.34 -0.30
CA VAL A 295 -18.46 -4.81 0.49
C VAL A 295 -18.95 -5.25 1.87
N ASN A 296 -19.03 -6.57 2.06
CA ASN A 296 -19.37 -7.19 3.34
C ASN A 296 -18.15 -7.22 4.29
N ILE A 297 -17.54 -6.05 4.56
CA ILE A 297 -16.42 -5.93 5.50
C ILE A 297 -16.85 -5.20 6.77
N LYS A 298 -16.54 -5.80 7.93
CA LYS A 298 -16.79 -5.22 9.26
C LYS A 298 -15.81 -4.08 9.59
N TYR A 299 -14.63 -4.11 8.97
CA TYR A 299 -13.51 -3.19 9.21
C TYR A 299 -12.93 -2.72 7.87
N VAL A 300 -12.45 -1.48 7.79
CA VAL A 300 -11.73 -0.93 6.62
C VAL A 300 -10.23 -0.84 6.90
N CYS A 301 -9.82 -0.67 8.15
CA CYS A 301 -8.41 -0.70 8.55
C CYS A 301 -7.80 -2.10 8.36
N LEU A 302 -6.62 -2.19 7.73
CA LEU A 302 -5.92 -3.46 7.50
C LEU A 302 -5.63 -4.22 8.80
N VAL A 303 -5.27 -3.52 9.87
CA VAL A 303 -4.96 -4.13 11.18
C VAL A 303 -6.20 -4.77 11.80
N ASN A 304 -7.35 -4.08 11.74
CA ASN A 304 -8.62 -4.62 12.24
C ASN A 304 -9.12 -5.79 11.36
N ILE A 305 -8.88 -5.73 10.04
CA ILE A 305 -9.21 -6.82 9.12
C ILE A 305 -8.38 -8.08 9.44
N LEU A 306 -7.06 -7.92 9.56
CA LEU A 306 -6.12 -9.03 9.82
C LEU A 306 -6.43 -9.72 11.16
N SER A 307 -6.63 -8.92 12.20
CA SER A 307 -6.96 -9.41 13.55
C SER A 307 -8.40 -9.90 13.71
N LYS A 308 -9.30 -9.58 12.76
CA LYS A 308 -10.75 -9.82 12.84
C LYS A 308 -11.41 -9.19 14.09
N LYS A 309 -10.74 -8.24 14.75
CA LYS A 309 -11.23 -7.50 15.94
C LYS A 309 -10.91 -6.00 15.80
N ALA A 310 -11.55 -5.17 16.62
CA ALA A 310 -11.28 -3.73 16.65
C ALA A 310 -10.04 -3.44 17.51
N VAL A 311 -8.85 -3.71 16.96
CA VAL A 311 -7.55 -3.45 17.62
C VAL A 311 -7.35 -1.96 17.82
N VAL A 312 -7.59 -1.18 16.77
CA VAL A 312 -7.47 0.28 16.80
C VAL A 312 -8.82 0.95 16.58
N PRO A 313 -9.05 2.13 17.18
CA PRO A 313 -10.23 2.94 16.87
C PRO A 313 -10.27 3.31 15.39
N GLU A 314 -11.42 3.09 14.78
CA GLU A 314 -11.66 3.35 13.36
C GLU A 314 -12.92 4.20 13.19
N PHE A 315 -12.76 5.37 12.58
CA PHE A 315 -13.81 6.35 12.40
C PHE A 315 -14.05 6.63 10.91
N LEU A 316 -15.24 6.24 10.43
CA LEU A 316 -15.63 6.39 9.04
C LEU A 316 -16.64 7.54 8.88
N GLN A 317 -16.46 8.33 7.83
CA GLN A 317 -17.39 9.36 7.38
C GLN A 317 -17.82 10.34 8.48
N HIS A 318 -19.09 10.30 8.88
CA HIS A 318 -19.67 11.20 9.87
C HIS A 318 -19.10 10.98 11.30
N ARG A 319 -18.44 9.84 11.55
CA ARG A 319 -17.75 9.57 12.82
C ARG A 319 -16.32 10.10 12.84
N ALA A 320 -15.72 10.38 11.68
CA ALA A 320 -14.41 11.02 11.56
C ALA A 320 -14.51 12.53 11.81
N LYS A 321 -14.78 12.89 13.06
CA LYS A 321 -14.92 14.27 13.54
C LYS A 321 -13.81 14.61 14.54
N ALA A 322 -13.32 15.85 14.47
CA ALA A 322 -12.26 16.39 15.31
C ALA A 322 -12.32 15.95 16.80
N GLY A 323 -13.42 16.22 17.51
CA GLY A 323 -13.53 15.89 18.93
C GLY A 323 -13.59 14.38 19.23
N ILE A 324 -14.06 13.55 18.29
CA ILE A 324 -14.05 12.08 18.45
C ILE A 324 -12.61 11.56 18.31
N ILE A 325 -11.90 12.06 17.30
CA ILE A 325 -10.50 11.72 17.02
C ILE A 325 -9.66 12.06 18.26
N ALA A 326 -9.73 13.31 18.74
CA ALA A 326 -8.94 13.76 19.88
C ALA A 326 -9.20 12.95 21.16
N ARG A 327 -10.48 12.72 21.50
CA ARG A 327 -10.84 11.90 22.67
C ARG A 327 -10.31 10.48 22.57
N ALA A 328 -10.38 9.86 21.39
CA ALA A 328 -9.87 8.51 21.20
C ALA A 328 -8.34 8.46 21.32
N THR A 329 -7.62 9.42 20.72
CA THR A 329 -6.16 9.53 20.85
C THR A 329 -5.75 9.72 22.31
N LEU A 330 -6.33 10.69 23.01
CA LEU A 330 -6.01 10.97 24.42
C LEU A 330 -6.34 9.79 25.32
N ARG A 331 -7.43 9.05 25.04
CA ARG A 331 -7.77 7.84 25.80
C ARG A 331 -6.68 6.76 25.68
N ILE A 332 -6.10 6.57 24.50
CA ILE A 332 -4.97 5.63 24.33
C ILE A 332 -3.74 6.16 25.06
N LEU A 333 -3.44 7.44 24.94
CA LEU A 333 -2.21 8.04 25.48
C LEU A 333 -2.21 8.20 27.01
N ARG A 334 -3.37 8.17 27.67
CA ARG A 334 -3.52 8.42 29.11
C ARG A 334 -3.86 7.19 29.94
N ASP A 335 -4.28 6.10 29.30
CA ASP A 335 -4.68 4.87 29.98
C ASP A 335 -3.72 3.74 29.60
N GLN A 336 -2.84 3.38 30.55
CA GLN A 336 -1.86 2.29 30.44
C GLN A 336 -2.49 1.00 29.90
N LYS A 337 -3.64 0.59 30.46
CA LYS A 337 -4.26 -0.70 30.08
C LYS A 337 -4.72 -0.68 28.64
N ILE A 338 -5.25 0.46 28.18
CA ILE A 338 -5.66 0.64 26.79
C ILE A 338 -4.43 0.68 25.88
N TYR A 339 -3.38 1.40 26.28
CA TYR A 339 -2.13 1.50 25.53
C TYR A 339 -1.50 0.13 25.31
N ASP A 340 -1.24 -0.62 26.38
CA ASP A 340 -0.58 -1.93 26.33
C ASP A 340 -1.37 -2.93 25.50
N ARG A 341 -2.70 -2.94 25.64
CA ARG A 341 -3.56 -3.78 24.82
C ARG A 341 -3.42 -3.44 23.34
N VAL A 342 -3.45 -2.15 22.97
CA VAL A 342 -3.33 -1.72 21.56
C VAL A 342 -1.96 -2.10 21.01
N VAL A 343 -0.87 -1.85 21.75
CA VAL A 343 0.49 -2.22 21.32
C VAL A 343 0.61 -3.73 21.16
N LYS A 344 0.15 -4.52 22.14
CA LYS A 344 0.18 -5.98 22.08
C LYS A 344 -0.64 -6.53 20.91
N ASP A 345 -1.87 -6.05 20.73
CA ASP A 345 -2.74 -6.50 19.65
C ASP A 345 -2.17 -6.15 18.25
N MET A 346 -1.48 -5.01 18.11
CA MET A 346 -0.78 -4.66 16.88
C MET A 346 0.42 -5.57 16.63
N ASP A 347 1.15 -5.95 17.67
CA ASP A 347 2.25 -6.90 17.58
C ASP A 347 1.77 -8.31 17.21
N GLU A 348 0.63 -8.75 17.75
CA GLU A 348 -0.03 -9.98 17.31
C GLU A 348 -0.33 -9.94 15.81
N VAL A 349 -0.83 -8.81 15.28
CA VAL A 349 -1.05 -8.64 13.83
C VAL A 349 0.26 -8.71 13.04
N LYS A 350 1.33 -8.06 13.53
CA LYS A 350 2.66 -8.14 12.92
C LYS A 350 3.17 -9.57 12.86
N SER A 351 3.00 -10.35 13.93
CA SER A 351 3.44 -11.74 14.04
C SER A 351 2.70 -12.70 13.08
N GLN A 352 1.48 -12.36 12.67
CA GLN A 352 0.73 -13.13 11.67
C GLN A 352 1.29 -12.97 10.25
N LEU A 353 2.12 -11.95 10.00
CA LEU A 353 2.74 -11.72 8.71
C LEU A 353 4.08 -12.44 8.64
N LYS A 354 4.25 -13.24 7.59
CA LYS A 354 5.54 -13.81 7.25
C LYS A 354 6.43 -12.73 6.64
N GLY A 355 7.46 -12.32 7.39
CA GLY A 355 8.57 -11.49 6.89
C GLY A 355 9.80 -12.32 6.52
N GLY A 356 10.93 -11.65 6.34
CA GLY A 356 12.24 -12.25 6.11
C GLY A 356 12.32 -13.02 4.80
N GLY A 357 12.71 -12.36 3.70
CA GLY A 357 12.96 -13.02 2.41
C GLY A 357 11.71 -13.22 1.57
N VAL A 358 10.76 -12.27 1.63
CA VAL A 358 9.56 -12.23 0.79
C VAL A 358 9.93 -12.11 -0.68
N SER A 359 10.80 -11.15 -1.03
CA SER A 359 11.27 -10.98 -2.42
C SER A 359 12.06 -12.19 -2.91
N GLN A 360 12.75 -12.89 -2.02
CA GLN A 360 13.47 -14.13 -2.33
C GLN A 360 12.48 -15.26 -2.70
N ARG A 361 11.48 -15.51 -1.85
CA ARG A 361 10.42 -16.49 -2.15
C ARG A 361 9.65 -16.14 -3.42
N ALA A 362 9.37 -14.86 -3.64
CA ALA A 362 8.72 -14.41 -4.87
C ALA A 362 9.59 -14.67 -6.10
N ALA A 363 10.89 -14.38 -6.03
CA ALA A 363 11.85 -14.67 -7.09
C ALA A 363 11.90 -16.17 -7.42
N GLU A 364 12.00 -17.03 -6.42
CA GLU A 364 11.98 -18.49 -6.58
C GLU A 364 10.70 -18.98 -7.26
N GLU A 365 9.53 -18.49 -6.81
CA GLU A 365 8.24 -18.86 -7.40
C GLU A 365 8.07 -18.37 -8.84
N ILE A 366 8.69 -17.25 -9.23
CA ILE A 366 8.70 -16.74 -10.61
C ILE A 366 9.68 -17.55 -11.48
N LEU A 367 10.88 -17.80 -10.97
CA LEU A 367 11.95 -18.50 -11.70
C LEU A 367 11.64 -19.99 -11.94
N ARG A 368 10.67 -20.56 -11.23
CA ARG A 368 10.12 -21.90 -11.52
C ARG A 368 9.14 -21.91 -12.70
N GLU A 369 8.58 -20.75 -13.05
CA GLU A 369 7.55 -20.60 -14.10
C GLU A 369 8.14 -20.24 -15.47
N ILE A 370 9.42 -19.87 -15.52
CA ILE A 370 10.15 -19.44 -16.73
C ILE A 370 11.40 -20.30 -16.95
#